data_AF-A0AA42Y7W1-F1
#
_entry.id   AF-A0AA42Y7W1-F1
#
_cell.length_a   1.000
_cell.length_b   1.000
_cell.length_c   1.000
_cell.angle_alpha   90.00
_cell.angle_beta   90.00
_cell.angle_gamma   90.00
#
_symmetry.space_group_name_H-M   'P 1'
#
loop_
_entity.id
_entity.type
_entity.pdbx_description
1 polymer ?
#
loop_
_entity_poly.entity_id
_entity_poly.type
_entity_poly.pdbx_seq_one_letter_code
_entity_poly.pdbx_strand_id
1 'polypeptide(L)'
;MFGFREALDSTVTVILPEHARVQVVSLPALSILKFSAWEKRRLTEPGKDAYDLLLITKNYASAGNDNRLYDANPFVAGSPSDYEAAGAWLLGKDMAKLLDAKGRERLARIIAKEADKMGKLHLAGDMMSDDPERALVLLAALEEGFVGEKDEQ
;
A
#
# COMPACT_ATOMS: atom_id res chain seq x y z
N MET A 1 -18.53 -3.38 -3.99
CA MET A 1 -17.65 -2.88 -2.91
C MET A 1 -16.54 -2.07 -3.57
N PHE A 2 -16.11 -0.95 -2.96
CA PHE A 2 -15.06 -0.10 -3.53
C PHE A 2 -13.75 -0.90 -3.74
N GLY A 3 -13.09 -0.75 -4.89
CA GLY A 3 -11.83 -1.41 -5.23
C GLY A 3 -11.94 -2.75 -5.98
N PHE A 4 -13.13 -3.33 -6.15
CA PHE A 4 -13.29 -4.66 -6.78
C PHE A 4 -13.10 -4.64 -8.30
N ARG A 5 -13.60 -3.59 -8.96
CA ARG A 5 -13.46 -3.48 -10.41
C ARG A 5 -11.99 -3.25 -10.76
N GLU A 6 -11.37 -2.33 -10.04
CA GLU A 6 -9.96 -1.99 -10.16
C GLU A 6 -9.08 -3.22 -9.90
N ALA A 7 -9.46 -4.08 -8.94
CA ALA A 7 -8.77 -5.33 -8.66
C ALA A 7 -8.89 -6.37 -9.78
N LEU A 8 -10.05 -6.47 -10.44
CA LEU A 8 -10.25 -7.36 -11.58
C LEU A 8 -9.46 -6.89 -12.80
N ASP A 9 -9.52 -5.58 -13.07
CA ASP A 9 -8.89 -4.95 -14.24
C ASP A 9 -7.35 -4.89 -14.13
N SER A 10 -6.78 -5.02 -12.92
CA SER A 10 -5.34 -4.98 -12.65
C SER A 10 -4.75 -6.32 -12.19
N THR A 11 -5.39 -7.43 -12.53
CA THR A 11 -4.84 -8.75 -12.22
C THR A 11 -3.49 -8.98 -12.90
N VAL A 12 -2.61 -9.69 -12.21
CA VAL A 12 -1.32 -10.16 -12.74
C VAL A 12 -1.41 -11.65 -13.02
N THR A 13 -0.78 -12.10 -14.09
CA THR A 13 -0.70 -13.53 -14.39
C THR A 13 0.44 -14.16 -13.59
N VAL A 14 0.13 -15.19 -12.80
CA VAL A 14 1.12 -16.04 -12.16
C VAL A 14 1.14 -17.40 -12.85
N ILE A 15 2.33 -17.96 -13.01
CA ILE A 15 2.55 -19.30 -13.55
C ILE A 15 2.80 -20.25 -12.38
N LEU A 16 1.91 -21.21 -12.22
CA LEU A 16 2.00 -22.29 -11.24
C LEU A 16 2.79 -23.47 -11.81
N PRO A 17 3.13 -24.49 -11.00
CA PRO A 17 3.64 -25.76 -11.52
C PRO A 17 2.77 -26.31 -12.65
N GLU A 18 3.38 -27.08 -13.55
CA GLU A 18 2.73 -27.61 -14.76
C GLU A 18 2.27 -26.53 -15.77
N HIS A 19 2.81 -25.30 -15.67
CA HIS A 19 2.52 -24.18 -16.57
C HIS A 19 1.07 -23.66 -16.50
N ALA A 20 0.34 -23.97 -15.43
CA ALA A 20 -1.00 -23.42 -15.23
C ALA A 20 -0.92 -21.89 -15.01
N ARG A 21 -1.66 -21.12 -15.80
CA ARG A 21 -1.70 -19.65 -15.73
C ARG A 21 -2.94 -19.21 -14.97
N VAL A 22 -2.74 -18.45 -13.89
CA VAL A 22 -3.83 -17.96 -13.04
C VAL A 22 -3.76 -16.45 -12.93
N GLN A 23 -4.91 -15.79 -13.03
CA GLN A 23 -5.04 -14.36 -12.74
C GLN A 23 -5.18 -14.16 -11.24
N VAL A 24 -4.25 -13.44 -10.64
CA VAL A 24 -4.30 -13.07 -9.23
C VAL A 24 -4.37 -11.56 -9.10
N VAL A 25 -4.98 -11.08 -8.02
CA VAL A 25 -5.05 -9.64 -7.74
C VAL A 25 -3.62 -9.08 -7.56
N SER A 26 -3.36 -7.91 -8.14
CA SER A 26 -2.08 -7.22 -7.92
C SER A 26 -1.97 -6.72 -6.48
N LEU A 27 -0.76 -6.57 -5.97
CA LEU A 27 -0.53 -6.05 -4.61
C LEU A 27 -1.13 -4.64 -4.40
N PRO A 28 -1.02 -3.67 -5.33
CA PRO A 28 -1.67 -2.37 -5.18
C PRO A 28 -3.19 -2.48 -5.08
N ALA A 29 -3.82 -3.29 -5.92
CA ALA A 29 -5.26 -3.53 -5.85
C ALA A 29 -5.69 -4.23 -4.56
N LEU A 30 -4.90 -5.22 -4.11
CA LEU A 30 -5.14 -5.89 -2.85
C LEU A 30 -5.06 -4.90 -1.68
N SER A 31 -4.07 -4.00 -1.66
CA SER A 31 -3.97 -2.95 -0.65
C SER A 31 -5.20 -2.04 -0.62
N ILE A 32 -5.72 -1.60 -1.78
CA ILE A 32 -6.96 -0.81 -1.87
C ILE A 32 -8.14 -1.56 -1.22
N LEU A 33 -8.28 -2.86 -1.52
CA LEU A 33 -9.31 -3.70 -0.93
C LEU A 33 -9.13 -3.85 0.58
N LYS A 34 -7.88 -3.98 1.05
CA LYS A 34 -7.56 -4.15 2.47
C LYS A 34 -7.81 -2.89 3.28
N PHE A 35 -7.46 -1.70 2.80
CA PHE A 35 -7.84 -0.43 3.44
C PHE A 35 -9.37 -0.31 3.59
N SER A 36 -10.09 -0.64 2.53
CA SER A 36 -11.55 -0.55 2.48
C SER A 36 -12.25 -1.56 3.40
N ALA A 37 -11.65 -2.74 3.54
CA ALA A 37 -12.11 -3.76 4.43
C ALA A 37 -11.81 -3.40 5.89
N TRP A 38 -10.56 -3.04 6.18
CA TRP A 38 -10.10 -2.65 7.50
C TRP A 38 -11.00 -1.57 8.13
N GLU A 39 -11.32 -0.50 7.39
CA GLU A 39 -12.21 0.58 7.86
C GLU A 39 -13.56 0.05 8.36
N LYS A 40 -14.09 -1.01 7.73
CA LYS A 40 -15.40 -1.58 8.04
C LYS A 40 -15.36 -2.65 9.11
N ARG A 41 -14.31 -3.47 9.14
CA ARG A 41 -14.26 -4.70 9.94
C ARG A 41 -13.19 -4.72 11.02
N ARG A 42 -12.41 -3.65 11.22
CA ARG A 42 -11.36 -3.63 12.26
C ARG A 42 -11.83 -3.95 13.67
N LEU A 43 -13.10 -3.73 14.01
CA LEU A 43 -13.66 -4.08 15.32
C LEU A 43 -14.23 -5.50 15.38
N THR A 44 -14.60 -6.09 14.24
CA THR A 44 -15.25 -7.42 14.16
C THR A 44 -14.28 -8.52 13.72
N GLU A 45 -13.27 -8.18 12.93
CA GLU A 45 -12.14 -9.02 12.49
C GLU A 45 -10.81 -8.25 12.72
N PRO A 46 -10.43 -7.99 13.98
CA PRO A 46 -9.25 -7.17 14.31
C PRO A 46 -7.94 -7.78 13.80
N GLY A 47 -7.00 -6.92 13.44
CA GLY A 47 -5.63 -7.29 13.04
C GLY A 47 -5.48 -7.87 11.63
N LYS A 48 -6.49 -8.59 11.11
CA LYS A 48 -6.39 -9.32 9.84
C LYS A 48 -5.97 -8.45 8.64
N ASP A 49 -6.69 -7.37 8.38
CA ASP A 49 -6.36 -6.50 7.24
C ASP A 49 -5.16 -5.59 7.50
N ALA A 50 -4.97 -5.18 8.76
CA ALA A 50 -3.85 -4.34 9.14
C ALA A 50 -2.53 -5.10 8.98
N TYR A 51 -2.47 -6.36 9.41
CA TYR A 51 -1.34 -7.25 9.20
C TYR A 51 -1.02 -7.43 7.70
N ASP A 52 -2.03 -7.71 6.88
CA ASP A 52 -1.85 -7.83 5.43
C ASP A 52 -1.31 -6.53 4.81
N LEU A 53 -1.84 -5.37 5.22
CA LEU A 53 -1.36 -4.07 4.76
C LEU A 53 0.10 -3.83 5.15
N LEU A 54 0.49 -4.15 6.38
CA LEU A 54 1.89 -4.01 6.82
C LEU A 54 2.80 -4.93 6.01
N LEU A 55 2.41 -6.20 5.84
CA LEU A 55 3.19 -7.18 5.11
C LEU A 55 3.41 -6.74 3.66
N ILE A 56 2.37 -6.28 2.98
CA ILE A 56 2.47 -5.80 1.60
C ILE A 56 3.35 -4.55 1.54
N THR A 57 3.09 -3.57 2.39
CA THR A 57 3.79 -2.27 2.38
C THR A 57 5.29 -2.44 2.63
N LYS A 58 5.65 -3.27 3.63
CA LYS A 58 7.04 -3.53 4.01
C LYS A 58 7.82 -4.24 2.89
N ASN A 59 7.17 -5.13 2.14
CA ASN A 59 7.85 -5.99 1.16
C ASN A 59 7.67 -5.54 -0.29
N TYR A 60 6.96 -4.42 -0.54
CA TYR A 60 6.60 -4.05 -1.91
C TYR A 60 7.82 -3.81 -2.81
N ALA A 61 8.91 -3.27 -2.25
CA ALA A 61 10.16 -3.08 -2.96
C ALA A 61 10.71 -4.41 -3.52
N SER A 62 10.85 -5.42 -2.66
CA SER A 62 11.35 -6.75 -3.02
C SER A 62 10.32 -7.66 -3.70
N ALA A 63 9.09 -7.19 -3.91
CA ALA A 63 8.04 -7.93 -4.61
C ALA A 63 8.15 -7.82 -6.14
N GLY A 64 9.40 -7.81 -6.66
CA GLY A 64 9.70 -7.64 -8.08
C GLY A 64 9.72 -6.19 -8.56
N ASN A 65 9.79 -5.22 -7.64
CA ASN A 65 9.83 -3.79 -7.96
C ASN A 65 11.25 -3.19 -7.84
N ASP A 66 12.26 -4.00 -7.53
CA ASP A 66 13.63 -3.54 -7.26
C ASP A 66 14.18 -2.66 -8.41
N ASN A 67 14.01 -3.12 -9.66
CA ASN A 67 14.43 -2.36 -10.84
C ASN A 67 13.73 -0.99 -10.95
N ARG A 68 12.44 -0.93 -10.60
CA ARG A 68 11.65 0.31 -10.70
C ARG A 68 12.08 1.35 -9.67
N LEU A 69 12.60 0.90 -8.53
CA LEU A 69 13.10 1.78 -7.48
C LEU A 69 14.47 2.37 -7.82
N TYR A 70 15.35 1.61 -8.46
CA TYR A 70 16.61 2.13 -8.98
C TYR A 70 16.39 3.26 -10.01
N ASP A 71 15.37 3.13 -10.85
CA ASP A 71 15.07 4.09 -11.91
C ASP A 71 14.29 5.35 -11.45
N ALA A 72 13.60 5.30 -10.30
CA ALA A 72 12.58 6.29 -9.90
C ALA A 72 12.97 7.28 -8.78
N ASN A 73 14.25 7.36 -8.41
CA ASN A 73 14.74 7.83 -7.09
C ASN A 73 14.37 9.27 -6.65
N PRO A 74 13.95 9.47 -5.38
CA PRO A 74 14.76 10.24 -4.40
C PRO A 74 15.08 9.56 -3.05
N PHE A 75 14.58 8.35 -2.74
CA PHE A 75 14.71 7.70 -1.42
C PHE A 75 15.76 6.57 -1.27
N VAL A 76 16.57 6.24 -2.26
CA VAL A 76 17.57 5.17 -2.11
C VAL A 76 18.80 5.70 -1.37
N ALA A 77 18.73 5.70 -0.05
CA ALA A 77 19.83 6.07 0.84
C ALA A 77 20.39 4.86 1.63
N GLY A 78 20.92 3.86 0.93
CA GLY A 78 21.92 2.91 1.48
C GLY A 78 21.51 1.96 2.63
N SER A 79 20.32 2.09 3.25
CA SER A 79 19.86 1.23 4.34
C SER A 79 18.60 0.42 3.96
N PRO A 80 18.39 -0.78 4.55
CA PRO A 80 17.15 -1.55 4.35
C PRO A 80 15.88 -0.79 4.75
N SER A 81 15.99 0.12 5.73
CA SER A 81 14.88 0.98 6.15
C SER A 81 14.47 1.95 5.04
N ASP A 82 15.43 2.52 4.32
CA ASP A 82 15.09 3.43 3.23
C ASP A 82 14.50 2.66 2.04
N TYR A 83 14.86 1.39 1.90
CA TYR A 83 14.33 0.51 0.88
C TYR A 83 12.85 0.16 1.06
N GLU A 84 12.43 -0.25 2.26
CA GLU A 84 10.99 -0.54 2.51
C GLU A 84 10.15 0.74 2.38
N ALA A 85 10.67 1.91 2.81
CA ALA A 85 9.97 3.18 2.67
C ALA A 85 9.82 3.60 1.20
N ALA A 86 10.87 3.43 0.39
CA ALA A 86 10.79 3.64 -1.06
C ALA A 86 9.79 2.69 -1.72
N GLY A 87 9.73 1.42 -1.27
CA GLY A 87 8.71 0.46 -1.67
C GLY A 87 7.29 0.93 -1.30
N ALA A 88 7.09 1.39 -0.06
CA ALA A 88 5.81 1.91 0.41
C ALA A 88 5.33 3.11 -0.42
N TRP A 89 6.23 4.04 -0.73
CA TRP A 89 5.96 5.16 -1.63
C TRP A 89 5.53 4.69 -3.02
N LEU A 90 6.27 3.75 -3.61
CA LEU A 90 5.94 3.20 -4.93
C LEU A 90 4.58 2.49 -4.93
N LEU A 91 4.26 1.77 -3.85
CA LEU A 91 2.96 1.14 -3.64
C LEU A 91 1.84 2.18 -3.67
N GLY A 92 2.00 3.28 -2.93
CA GLY A 92 1.06 4.41 -2.96
C GLY A 92 0.84 4.95 -4.37
N LYS A 93 1.92 5.20 -5.11
CA LYS A 93 1.89 5.70 -6.49
C LYS A 93 1.13 4.76 -7.42
N ASP A 94 1.34 3.45 -7.29
CA ASP A 94 0.65 2.47 -8.12
C ASP A 94 -0.82 2.26 -7.71
N MET A 95 -1.13 2.32 -6.42
CA MET A 95 -2.53 2.32 -5.94
C MET A 95 -3.31 3.50 -6.54
N ALA A 96 -2.71 4.70 -6.57
CA ALA A 96 -3.36 5.88 -7.14
C ALA A 96 -3.69 5.69 -8.64
N LYS A 97 -2.78 5.10 -9.43
CA LYS A 97 -3.01 4.83 -10.86
C LYS A 97 -4.21 3.93 -11.14
N LEU A 98 -4.57 3.04 -10.22
CA LEU A 98 -5.71 2.13 -10.38
C LEU A 98 -7.06 2.78 -10.11
N LEU A 99 -7.09 3.96 -9.49
CA LEU A 99 -8.31 4.61 -9.03
C LEU A 99 -8.68 5.81 -9.89
N ASP A 100 -9.98 6.01 -10.09
CA ASP A 100 -10.55 7.25 -10.59
C ASP A 100 -10.45 8.38 -9.55
N ALA A 101 -10.79 9.62 -9.93
CA ALA A 101 -10.68 10.78 -9.04
C ALA A 101 -11.44 10.60 -7.72
N LYS A 102 -12.66 10.05 -7.77
CA LYS A 102 -13.51 9.82 -6.60
C LYS A 102 -12.92 8.75 -5.69
N GLY A 103 -12.38 7.68 -6.27
CA GLY A 103 -11.72 6.61 -5.55
C GLY A 103 -10.43 7.07 -4.87
N ARG A 104 -9.64 7.88 -5.58
CA ARG A 104 -8.44 8.52 -5.02
C ARG A 104 -8.80 9.40 -3.83
N GLU A 105 -9.78 10.29 -3.96
CA GLU A 105 -10.22 11.16 -2.87
C GLU A 105 -10.70 10.36 -1.65
N ARG A 106 -11.47 9.30 -1.86
CA ARG A 106 -11.93 8.43 -0.77
C ARG A 106 -10.77 7.78 -0.04
N LEU A 107 -9.83 7.19 -0.78
CA LEU A 107 -8.73 6.43 -0.18
C LEU A 107 -7.67 7.34 0.43
N ALA A 108 -7.38 8.51 -0.17
CA ALA A 108 -6.48 9.52 0.39
C ALA A 108 -6.93 9.95 1.79
N ARG A 109 -8.24 10.18 2.00
CA ARG A 109 -8.78 10.52 3.33
C ARG A 109 -8.56 9.42 4.37
N ILE A 110 -8.65 8.16 3.98
CA ILE A 110 -8.40 7.03 4.88
C ILE A 110 -6.91 6.99 5.24
N ILE A 111 -6.03 7.07 4.24
CA ILE A 111 -4.59 6.98 4.44
C ILE A 111 -4.09 8.16 5.29
N ALA A 112 -4.45 9.40 4.93
CA ALA A 112 -4.02 10.61 5.65
C ALA A 112 -4.40 10.58 7.14
N LYS A 113 -5.61 10.11 7.45
CA LYS A 113 -6.08 9.96 8.83
C LYS A 113 -5.24 8.97 9.65
N GLU A 114 -4.72 7.93 9.01
CA GLU A 114 -4.01 6.84 9.66
C GLU A 114 -2.47 6.99 9.59
N ALA A 115 -1.96 7.88 8.73
CA ALA A 115 -0.56 8.29 8.66
C ALA A 115 -0.22 9.49 9.57
N ASP A 116 -1.22 10.28 10.00
CA ASP A 116 -1.03 11.40 10.92
C ASP A 116 -0.53 10.94 12.29
N LYS A 117 0.76 11.22 12.58
CA LYS A 117 1.45 10.87 13.83
C LYS A 117 0.80 11.46 15.09
N MET A 118 0.03 12.54 14.95
CA MET A 118 -0.71 13.15 16.07
C MET A 118 -2.17 12.67 16.13
N GLY A 119 -2.59 11.86 15.16
CA GLY A 119 -3.93 11.31 15.05
C GLY A 119 -4.17 10.11 15.96
N LYS A 120 -5.23 9.35 15.65
CA LYS A 120 -5.64 8.19 16.46
C LYS A 120 -4.81 6.94 16.21
N LEU A 121 -4.09 6.89 15.09
CA LEU A 121 -3.17 5.81 14.71
C LEU A 121 -3.78 4.41 14.84
N HIS A 122 -5.05 4.26 14.46
CA HIS A 122 -5.76 3.00 14.59
C HIS A 122 -5.13 1.92 13.74
N LEU A 123 -4.75 2.25 12.50
CA LEU A 123 -4.16 1.27 11.60
C LEU A 123 -2.80 0.79 12.10
N ALA A 124 -1.91 1.71 12.47
CA ALA A 124 -0.59 1.36 13.00
C ALA A 124 -0.70 0.55 14.30
N GLY A 125 -1.66 0.86 15.17
CA GLY A 125 -1.96 0.05 16.36
C GLY A 125 -2.51 -1.33 16.03
N ASP A 126 -3.38 -1.45 15.02
CA ASP A 126 -3.97 -2.72 14.59
C ASP A 126 -2.98 -3.60 13.81
N MET A 127 -1.88 -3.04 13.29
CA MET A 127 -0.87 -3.78 12.52
C MET A 127 -0.10 -4.82 13.35
N MET A 128 -0.22 -4.79 14.69
CA MET A 128 0.46 -5.71 15.61
C MET A 128 1.97 -5.81 15.35
N SER A 129 2.58 -4.70 14.92
CA SER A 129 4.01 -4.61 14.64
C SER A 129 4.81 -4.58 15.93
N ASP A 130 5.96 -5.27 15.95
CA ASP A 130 6.97 -5.13 17.00
C ASP A 130 7.61 -3.72 16.99
N ASP A 131 7.44 -2.98 15.89
CA ASP A 131 7.89 -1.60 15.71
C ASP A 131 6.76 -0.72 15.12
N PRO A 132 5.94 -0.09 15.99
CA PRO A 132 4.85 0.79 15.56
C PRO A 132 5.34 2.09 14.92
N GLU A 133 6.49 2.62 15.34
CA GLU A 133 7.07 3.83 14.75
C GLU A 133 7.44 3.57 13.28
N ARG A 134 7.98 2.39 13.00
CA ARG A 134 8.28 1.97 11.64
C ARG A 134 7.04 1.84 10.79
N ALA A 135 5.95 1.28 11.32
CA ALA A 135 4.68 1.22 10.61
C ALA A 135 4.20 2.62 10.19
N LEU A 136 4.37 3.64 11.05
CA LEU A 136 4.03 5.02 10.71
C LEU A 136 4.93 5.61 9.62
N VAL A 137 6.23 5.31 9.63
CA VAL A 137 7.15 5.74 8.55
C VAL A 137 6.71 5.16 7.21
N LEU A 138 6.34 3.87 7.18
CA LEU A 138 5.86 3.21 5.97
C LEU A 138 4.52 3.78 5.50
N LEU A 139 3.59 4.06 6.42
CA LEU A 139 2.29 4.67 6.08
C LEU A 139 2.45 6.10 5.54
N ALA A 140 3.36 6.89 6.11
CA ALA A 140 3.66 8.24 5.62
C ALA A 140 4.27 8.21 4.22
N ALA A 141 5.23 7.31 3.96
CA ALA A 141 5.82 7.15 2.63
C ALA A 141 4.75 6.71 1.60
N LEU A 142 3.87 5.78 1.98
CA LEU A 142 2.74 5.35 1.14
C LEU A 142 1.79 6.50 0.83
N GLU A 143 1.44 7.32 1.84
CA GLU A 143 0.61 8.51 1.66
C GLU A 143 1.22 9.48 0.64
N GLU A 144 2.50 9.80 0.81
CA GLU A 144 3.25 10.70 -0.07
C GLU A 144 3.20 10.21 -1.53
N GLY A 145 3.47 8.91 -1.75
CA GLY A 145 3.39 8.31 -3.07
C GLY A 145 1.97 8.28 -3.64
N PHE A 146 0.95 8.11 -2.79
CA PHE A 146 -0.45 8.04 -3.20
C PHE A 146 -1.03 9.39 -3.61
N VAL A 147 -0.72 10.45 -2.87
CA VAL A 147 -1.17 11.81 -3.20
C VAL A 147 -0.40 12.38 -4.39
N GLY A 148 0.86 11.96 -4.55
CA GLY A 148 1.78 12.49 -5.56
C GLY A 148 2.31 13.88 -5.16
N GLU A 149 3.41 14.30 -5.79
CA GLU A 149 3.76 15.72 -5.78
C GLU A 149 2.61 16.48 -6.46
N LYS A 150 2.15 17.58 -5.84
CA LYS A 150 1.28 18.51 -6.56
C LYS A 150 2.06 18.93 -7.80
N ASP A 151 1.59 18.57 -8.98
CA ASP A 151 2.13 19.10 -10.22
C ASP A 151 2.11 20.64 -10.08
N GLU A 152 3.28 21.24 -9.88
CA GLU A 152 3.47 22.67 -10.02
C GLU A 152 3.21 22.98 -11.50
N GLN A 153 2.03 23.54 -11.77
CA GLN A 153 1.69 24.14 -13.07
C GLN A 153 2.46 25.43 -13.28
#